data_AF-A0A117LP14-F1
#
_entry.id   AF-A0A117LP14-F1
#
_cell.length_a   1.000
_cell.length_b   1.000
_cell.length_c   1.000
_cell.angle_alpha   90.00
_cell.angle_beta   90.00
_cell.angle_gamma   90.00
#
_symmetry.space_group_name_H-M   'P 1'
#
loop_
_entity.id
_entity.type
_entity.pdbx_description
1 polymer ?
#
loop_
_entity_poly.entity_id
_entity_poly.type
_entity_poly.pdbx_seq_one_letter_code
_entity_poly.pdbx_strand_id
1 'polypeptide(L)'
;MVVRLKDLTTKDTPMTRGHRMCPGCGAPTAVKQGLMAVDKPLVVTCATGCLEVSTTIYPFNAWNVPFLHSAFENAGANVSGIEAAYVALKKRGKIKEDIKFVAFGGDGGTYDIGLQALSGAAERGHDFTYICYNNQGYMNTGAQRSSATPHGASSTTAPAGKKIPGKIQRPKDLTDIMAAHHIPYVAQTTLHNPQDVIEKVKKAVETPGPSFV
;
A
#
# COMPACT_ATOMS: atom_id res chain seq x y z
N MET A 1 22.36 -0.15 -7.87
CA MET A 1 23.20 -1.08 -7.06
C MET A 1 22.37 -2.34 -6.83
N VAL A 2 22.92 -3.53 -7.08
CA VAL A 2 22.18 -4.80 -6.94
C VAL A 2 21.79 -5.00 -5.47
N VAL A 3 20.51 -5.29 -5.20
CA VAL A 3 20.02 -5.51 -3.84
C VAL A 3 20.37 -6.93 -3.41
N ARG A 4 21.28 -7.07 -2.43
CA ARG A 4 21.68 -8.39 -1.91
C ARG A 4 20.93 -8.70 -0.63
N LEU A 5 20.27 -9.86 -0.56
CA LEU A 5 19.50 -10.29 0.62
C LEU A 5 20.33 -10.26 1.92
N LYS A 6 21.61 -10.64 1.85
CA LYS A 6 22.53 -10.62 2.99
C LYS A 6 22.67 -9.22 3.61
N ASP A 7 22.64 -8.17 2.80
CA ASP A 7 22.80 -6.79 3.27
C ASP A 7 21.52 -6.26 3.95
N LEU A 8 20.38 -6.89 3.67
CA LEU A 8 19.09 -6.46 4.21
C LEU A 8 18.76 -7.12 5.55
N THR A 9 19.42 -8.21 5.93
CA THR A 9 19.12 -8.93 7.19
C THR A 9 19.47 -8.13 8.44
N THR A 10 20.37 -7.15 8.31
CA THR A 10 20.80 -6.27 9.40
C THR A 10 20.15 -4.88 9.36
N LYS A 11 19.29 -4.61 8.37
CA LYS A 11 18.61 -3.32 8.27
C LYS A 11 17.37 -3.29 9.15
N ASP A 12 17.17 -2.14 9.79
CA ASP A 12 15.91 -1.83 10.42
C ASP A 12 14.82 -1.69 9.36
N THR A 13 13.63 -2.20 9.69
CA THR A 13 12.47 -2.16 8.80
C THR A 13 11.47 -1.11 9.31
N PRO A 14 10.78 -0.37 8.42
CA PRO A 14 9.82 0.64 8.85
C PRO A 14 8.67 0.12 9.73
N MET A 15 8.40 -1.18 9.68
CA MET A 15 7.47 -1.86 10.56
C MET A 15 8.23 -2.88 11.43
N THR A 16 8.03 -2.81 12.75
CA THR A 16 8.66 -3.65 13.76
C THR A 16 7.90 -4.96 13.99
N ARG A 17 8.44 -5.78 14.89
CA ARG A 17 7.74 -6.96 15.43
C ARG A 17 6.73 -6.49 16.47
N GLY A 18 5.61 -7.20 16.60
CA GLY A 18 4.58 -6.88 17.60
C GLY A 18 3.33 -6.24 17.00
N HIS A 19 2.59 -7.01 16.21
CA HIS A 19 1.33 -6.63 15.59
C HIS A 19 0.31 -7.77 15.72
N ARG A 20 -0.99 -7.48 15.59
CA ARG A 20 -2.07 -8.48 15.75
C ARG A 20 -2.55 -9.14 14.44
N MET A 21 -1.72 -9.08 13.40
CA MET A 21 -2.00 -9.79 12.13
C MET A 21 -2.01 -11.30 12.34
N CYS A 22 -2.78 -12.02 11.52
CA CYS A 22 -2.87 -13.48 11.57
C CYS A 22 -1.50 -14.15 11.43
N PRO A 23 -1.29 -15.35 12.03
CA PRO A 23 -0.09 -16.16 11.76
C PRO A 23 0.06 -16.42 10.25
N GLY A 24 1.23 -16.09 9.70
CA GLY A 24 1.51 -16.23 8.27
C GLY A 24 0.86 -15.17 7.37
N CYS A 25 0.35 -14.07 7.93
CA CYS A 25 -0.28 -13.02 7.13
C CYS A 25 0.69 -12.40 6.09
N GLY A 26 0.23 -12.27 4.85
CA GLY A 26 1.02 -11.68 3.77
C GLY A 26 1.19 -10.16 3.85
N ALA A 27 0.24 -9.42 4.43
CA ALA A 27 0.31 -7.96 4.49
C ALA A 27 1.54 -7.41 5.26
N PRO A 28 1.88 -7.89 6.48
CA PRO A 28 3.12 -7.44 7.13
C PRO A 28 4.38 -7.89 6.35
N THR A 29 4.32 -9.03 5.67
CA THR A 29 5.40 -9.48 4.77
C THR A 29 5.58 -8.53 3.59
N ALA A 30 4.48 -8.03 3.00
CA ALA A 30 4.50 -7.06 1.91
C ALA A 30 5.14 -5.74 2.34
N VAL A 31 4.78 -5.22 3.51
CA VAL A 31 5.40 -4.01 4.09
C VAL A 31 6.90 -4.22 4.30
N LYS A 32 7.26 -5.33 4.95
CA LYS A 32 8.66 -5.64 5.28
C LYS A 32 9.50 -5.79 4.02
N GLN A 33 9.09 -6.64 3.08
CA GLN A 33 9.80 -6.86 1.83
C GLN A 33 9.83 -5.60 0.97
N GLY A 34 8.71 -4.87 0.87
CA GLY A 34 8.63 -3.68 0.04
C GLY A 34 9.55 -2.56 0.50
N LEU A 35 9.65 -2.33 1.82
CA LEU A 35 10.35 -1.16 2.33
C LEU A 35 11.76 -1.44 2.89
N MET A 36 12.17 -2.69 3.09
CA MET A 36 13.48 -3.01 3.71
C MET A 36 14.71 -2.55 2.90
N ALA A 37 14.56 -2.27 1.60
CA ALA A 37 15.64 -1.75 0.76
C ALA A 37 15.56 -0.24 0.50
N VAL A 38 14.60 0.45 1.12
CA VAL A 38 14.48 1.91 1.05
C VAL A 38 15.41 2.52 2.10
N ASP A 39 16.35 3.34 1.63
CA ASP A 39 17.41 3.92 2.45
C ASP A 39 17.09 5.35 2.96
N LYS A 40 16.05 5.98 2.40
CA LYS A 40 15.66 7.35 2.76
C LYS A 40 14.67 7.35 3.93
N PRO A 41 14.64 8.42 4.75
CA PRO A 41 13.57 8.64 5.71
C PRO A 41 12.20 8.52 5.05
N LEU A 42 11.29 7.78 5.69
CA LEU A 42 9.96 7.48 5.18
C LEU A 42 8.88 8.09 6.06
N VAL A 43 7.83 8.61 5.44
CA VAL A 43 6.55 8.86 6.09
C VAL A 43 5.53 7.92 5.46
N VAL A 44 4.82 7.19 6.31
CA VAL A 44 3.82 6.21 5.88
C VAL A 44 2.42 6.72 6.22
N THR A 45 1.49 6.58 5.28
CA THR A 45 0.06 6.65 5.58
C THR A 45 -0.61 5.35 5.18
N CYS A 46 -1.65 4.95 5.89
CA CYS A 46 -2.38 3.71 5.59
C CYS A 46 -3.88 3.95 5.67
N ALA A 47 -4.61 3.53 4.63
CA ALA A 47 -6.06 3.45 4.67
C ALA A 47 -6.50 2.47 5.76
N THR A 48 -7.64 2.76 6.40
CA THR A 48 -8.31 1.82 7.32
C THR A 48 -8.45 0.44 6.67
N GLY A 49 -8.04 -0.60 7.39
CA GLY A 49 -8.04 -1.98 6.91
C GLY A 49 -7.24 -2.90 7.82
N CYS A 50 -7.03 -4.16 7.43
CA CYS A 50 -6.30 -5.12 8.28
C CYS A 50 -4.93 -4.61 8.71
N LEU A 51 -4.18 -4.02 7.76
CA LEU A 51 -2.82 -3.57 8.02
C LEU A 51 -2.83 -2.46 9.07
N GLU A 52 -3.65 -1.43 8.89
CA GLU A 52 -3.80 -0.34 9.85
C GLU A 52 -4.30 -0.87 11.20
N VAL A 53 -5.53 -1.41 11.25
CA VAL A 53 -6.19 -1.84 12.49
C VAL A 53 -5.34 -2.78 13.32
N SER A 54 -4.54 -3.65 12.69
CA SER A 54 -3.74 -4.65 13.43
C SER A 54 -2.32 -4.18 13.78
N THR A 55 -1.86 -3.05 13.25
CA THR A 55 -0.52 -2.49 13.53
C THR A 55 -0.55 -1.24 14.40
N THR A 56 -1.71 -0.60 14.60
CA THR A 56 -1.85 0.67 15.34
C THR A 56 -2.91 0.63 16.45
N ILE A 57 -3.12 -0.54 17.07
CA ILE A 57 -4.06 -0.69 18.19
C ILE A 57 -3.57 0.08 19.41
N TYR A 58 -4.31 1.11 19.81
CA TYR A 58 -3.99 1.92 20.99
C TYR A 58 -3.75 1.06 22.25
N PRO A 59 -2.72 1.37 23.06
CA PRO A 59 -1.74 2.46 22.92
C PRO A 59 -0.49 2.09 22.09
N PHE A 60 -0.52 0.98 21.34
CA PHE A 60 0.64 0.44 20.64
C PHE A 60 0.70 0.84 19.16
N ASN A 61 1.92 0.92 18.65
CA ASN A 61 2.22 1.17 17.24
C ASN A 61 3.38 0.27 16.80
N ALA A 62 3.19 -0.47 15.69
CA ALA A 62 4.21 -1.33 15.10
C ALA A 62 5.05 -0.62 14.02
N TRP A 63 4.89 0.69 13.81
CA TRP A 63 5.68 1.46 12.84
C TRP A 63 6.82 2.21 13.53
N ASN A 64 8.06 1.99 13.07
CA ASN A 64 9.28 2.68 13.53
C ASN A 64 9.59 3.94 12.70
N VAL A 65 8.61 4.41 11.94
CA VAL A 65 8.66 5.61 11.11
C VAL A 65 7.42 6.45 11.39
N PRO A 66 7.42 7.76 11.09
CA PRO A 66 6.21 8.55 11.14
C PRO A 66 5.09 7.89 10.36
N PHE A 67 3.99 7.60 11.06
CA PHE A 67 2.82 6.91 10.52
C PHE A 67 1.59 7.78 10.73
N LEU A 68 0.74 7.88 9.71
CA LEU A 68 -0.54 8.57 9.78
C LEU A 68 -1.68 7.65 9.32
N HIS A 69 -2.65 7.43 10.21
CA HIS A 69 -3.91 6.79 9.84
C HIS A 69 -4.65 7.65 8.81
N SER A 70 -5.14 7.01 7.75
CA SER A 70 -6.04 7.61 6.77
C SER A 70 -7.41 6.98 6.87
N ALA A 71 -8.46 7.78 6.67
CA ALA A 71 -9.79 7.23 6.43
C ALA A 71 -9.75 6.29 5.21
N PHE A 72 -10.75 5.41 5.14
CA PHE A 72 -10.70 4.27 4.22
C PHE A 72 -10.64 4.68 2.75
N GLU A 73 -11.26 5.81 2.41
CA GLU A 73 -11.47 6.33 1.07
C GLU A 73 -10.38 7.31 0.59
N ASN A 74 -9.46 7.75 1.45
CA ASN A 74 -8.69 8.96 1.15
C ASN A 74 -7.16 8.83 1.25
N ALA A 75 -6.59 7.63 1.33
CA ALA A 75 -5.13 7.46 1.44
C ALA A 75 -4.33 8.18 0.32
N GLY A 76 -4.83 8.19 -0.92
CA GLY A 76 -4.21 8.93 -2.02
C GLY A 76 -4.23 10.45 -1.82
N ALA A 77 -5.33 11.00 -1.31
CA ALA A 77 -5.42 12.41 -0.97
C ALA A 77 -4.59 12.77 0.26
N ASN A 78 -4.54 11.89 1.25
CA ASN A 78 -3.76 12.05 2.48
C ASN A 78 -2.26 12.15 2.17
N VAL A 79 -1.70 11.20 1.41
CA VAL A 79 -0.29 11.24 1.02
C VAL A 79 0.05 12.44 0.15
N SER A 80 -0.87 12.87 -0.73
CA SER A 80 -0.73 14.13 -1.50
C SER A 80 -0.59 15.34 -0.58
N GLY A 81 -1.38 15.41 0.49
CA GLY A 81 -1.33 16.50 1.47
C GLY A 81 -0.04 16.50 2.30
N ILE A 82 0.43 15.31 2.71
CA ILE A 82 1.70 15.14 3.42
C ILE A 82 2.86 15.63 2.54
N GLU A 83 2.92 15.19 1.28
CA GLU A 83 3.96 15.56 0.33
C GLU A 83 3.95 17.07 0.05
N ALA A 84 2.77 17.66 -0.18
CA ALA A 84 2.64 19.09 -0.42
C ALA A 84 3.10 19.93 0.79
N ALA A 85 2.77 19.48 2.01
CA ALA A 85 3.24 20.11 3.24
C ALA A 85 4.77 20.01 3.38
N TYR A 86 5.35 18.86 3.07
CA TYR A 86 6.80 18.67 3.04
C TYR A 86 7.48 19.62 2.05
N VAL A 87 6.98 19.71 0.81
CA VAL A 87 7.52 20.62 -0.21
C VAL A 87 7.49 22.07 0.28
N ALA A 88 6.38 22.50 0.89
CA ALA A 88 6.25 23.85 1.44
C ALA A 88 7.20 24.09 2.63
N LEU A 89 7.44 23.10 3.48
CA LEU A 89 8.39 23.20 4.60
C LEU A 89 9.84 23.20 4.12
N LYS A 90 10.17 22.39 3.12
CA LYS A 90 11.51 22.32 2.52
C LYS A 90 11.88 23.62 1.79
N LYS A 91 10.95 24.20 1.01
CA LYS A 91 11.13 25.52 0.37
C LYS A 91 11.38 26.64 1.38
N ARG A 92 10.86 26.51 2.60
CA ARG A 92 11.09 27.45 3.72
C ARG A 92 12.33 27.13 4.55
N GLY A 93 13.11 26.11 4.18
CA GLY A 93 14.30 25.68 4.90
C GLY A 93 14.03 25.04 6.26
N LYS A 94 12.78 24.67 6.57
CA LYS A 94 12.39 24.06 7.87
C LYS A 94 12.68 22.57 7.93
N ILE A 95 12.75 21.90 6.78
CA ILE A 95 13.15 20.50 6.63
C ILE A 95 14.30 20.48 5.63
N LYS A 96 15.38 19.77 5.96
CA LYS A 96 16.58 19.69 5.10
C LYS A 96 16.74 18.30 4.47
N GLU A 97 16.13 17.30 5.08
CA GLU A 97 16.21 15.90 4.67
C GLU A 97 15.38 15.63 3.40
N ASP A 98 15.87 14.68 2.60
CA ASP A 98 15.13 14.07 1.50
C ASP A 98 14.23 12.96 2.05
N ILE A 99 12.93 13.23 2.16
CA ILE A 99 11.93 12.31 2.71
C ILE A 99 11.17 11.65 1.56
N LYS A 100 10.79 10.39 1.73
CA LYS A 100 9.92 9.65 0.81
C LYS A 100 8.57 9.33 1.46
N PHE A 101 7.53 9.25 0.63
CA PHE A 101 6.14 9.12 1.08
C PHE A 101 5.54 7.85 0.51
N VAL A 102 4.96 7.02 1.39
CA VAL A 102 4.33 5.76 1.00
C VAL A 102 2.92 5.70 1.55
N ALA A 103 1.95 5.46 0.68
CA ALA A 103 0.58 5.14 1.06
C ALA A 103 0.33 3.64 0.93
N PHE A 104 -0.25 3.03 1.95
CA PHE A 104 -0.76 1.65 1.88
C PHE A 104 -2.29 1.64 1.81
N GLY A 105 -2.81 0.74 0.99
CA GLY A 105 -4.23 0.40 0.95
C GLY A 105 -4.42 -1.09 0.73
N GLY A 106 -5.43 -1.68 1.39
CA GLY A 106 -5.94 -2.98 0.98
C GLY A 106 -6.82 -2.84 -0.25
N ASP A 107 -7.20 -3.94 -0.90
CA ASP A 107 -7.94 -3.86 -2.17
C ASP A 107 -9.28 -3.09 -2.05
N GLY A 108 -10.01 -3.18 -0.94
CA GLY A 108 -11.20 -2.35 -0.72
C GLY A 108 -10.91 -0.83 -0.73
N GLY A 109 -9.79 -0.42 -0.14
CA GLY A 109 -9.36 0.99 -0.07
C GLY A 109 -8.70 1.50 -1.34
N THR A 110 -8.59 0.65 -2.38
CA THR A 110 -7.86 1.00 -3.60
C THR A 110 -8.65 0.67 -4.87
N TYR A 111 -9.19 -0.55 -4.98
CA TYR A 111 -10.01 -0.97 -6.11
C TYR A 111 -11.43 -0.36 -6.05
N ASP A 112 -11.92 -0.08 -4.85
CA ASP A 112 -13.30 0.35 -4.61
C ASP A 112 -13.34 1.79 -4.08
N ILE A 113 -13.45 1.99 -2.77
CA ILE A 113 -13.84 3.27 -2.19
C ILE A 113 -12.76 4.34 -2.33
N GLY A 114 -11.48 3.95 -2.28
CA GLY A 114 -10.36 4.90 -2.40
C GLY A 114 -9.86 5.16 -3.82
N LEU A 115 -10.48 4.56 -4.84
CA LEU A 115 -10.06 4.70 -6.23
C LEU A 115 -10.05 6.16 -6.69
N GLN A 116 -11.08 6.93 -6.33
CA GLN A 116 -11.19 8.34 -6.72
C GLN A 116 -10.04 9.18 -6.14
N ALA A 117 -9.70 8.97 -4.86
CA ALA A 117 -8.61 9.71 -4.22
C ALA A 117 -7.24 9.33 -4.79
N LEU A 118 -7.04 8.04 -5.12
CA LEU A 118 -5.83 7.56 -5.79
C LEU A 118 -5.71 8.15 -7.20
N SER A 119 -6.76 8.05 -8.01
CA SER A 119 -6.84 8.60 -9.36
C SER A 119 -6.50 10.10 -9.37
N GLY A 120 -7.12 10.88 -8.49
CA GLY A 120 -6.83 12.32 -8.41
C GLY A 120 -5.41 12.63 -7.92
N ALA A 121 -4.84 11.79 -7.05
CA ALA A 121 -3.45 11.96 -6.60
C ALA A 121 -2.43 11.67 -7.72
N ALA A 122 -2.70 10.64 -8.52
CA ALA A 122 -1.92 10.31 -9.71
C ALA A 122 -1.98 11.44 -10.75
N GLU A 123 -3.17 11.98 -11.01
CA GLU A 123 -3.38 13.10 -11.94
C GLU A 123 -2.61 14.37 -11.53
N ARG A 124 -2.54 14.67 -10.22
CA ARG A 124 -1.82 15.84 -9.71
C ARG A 124 -0.28 15.71 -9.75
N GLY A 125 0.26 14.51 -9.97
CA GLY A 125 1.70 14.31 -10.12
C GLY A 125 2.53 14.44 -8.83
N HIS A 126 1.95 14.23 -7.65
CA HIS A 126 2.70 14.26 -6.38
C HIS A 126 3.78 13.16 -6.32
N ASP A 127 4.93 13.43 -5.66
CA ASP A 127 6.01 12.44 -5.47
C ASP A 127 5.72 11.48 -4.30
N PHE A 128 4.98 10.41 -4.57
CA PHE A 128 4.68 9.36 -3.60
C PHE A 128 4.59 7.98 -4.25
N THR A 129 4.71 6.93 -3.45
CA THR A 129 4.40 5.56 -3.87
C THR A 129 3.13 5.08 -3.19
N TYR A 130 2.16 4.59 -3.96
CA TYR A 130 1.00 3.87 -3.44
C TYR A 130 1.24 2.37 -3.57
N ILE A 131 1.05 1.63 -2.48
CA ILE A 131 1.17 0.17 -2.43
C ILE A 131 -0.19 -0.42 -2.09
N CYS A 132 -0.75 -1.17 -3.05
CA CYS A 132 -1.97 -1.93 -2.83
C CYS A 132 -1.65 -3.36 -2.38
N TYR A 133 -1.81 -3.67 -1.09
CA TYR A 133 -1.72 -5.05 -0.63
C TYR A 133 -3.04 -5.79 -0.93
N ASN A 134 -3.13 -6.38 -2.12
CA ASN A 134 -4.34 -7.07 -2.56
C ASN A 134 -4.47 -8.44 -1.88
N ASN A 135 -5.38 -8.55 -0.90
CA ASN A 135 -5.76 -9.83 -0.30
C ASN A 135 -7.15 -10.32 -0.77
N GLN A 136 -7.68 -9.67 -1.81
CA GLN A 136 -8.84 -10.09 -2.59
C GLN A 136 -10.16 -10.11 -1.84
N GLY A 137 -10.30 -9.27 -0.81
CA GLY A 137 -11.55 -9.06 -0.10
C GLY A 137 -11.40 -8.05 1.04
N TYR A 138 -12.53 -7.61 1.58
CA TYR A 138 -12.53 -6.79 2.80
C TYR A 138 -12.29 -7.68 4.02
N MET A 139 -11.03 -8.08 4.23
CA MET A 139 -10.70 -9.09 5.22
C MET A 139 -10.96 -8.64 6.66
N ASN A 140 -10.72 -7.36 6.97
CA ASN A 140 -10.87 -6.82 8.33
C ASN A 140 -12.30 -6.92 8.85
N THR A 141 -13.27 -6.75 7.94
CA THR A 141 -14.69 -6.70 8.28
C THR A 141 -15.35 -8.08 8.23
N GLY A 142 -14.58 -9.16 8.02
CA GLY A 142 -15.12 -10.52 7.91
C GLY A 142 -15.26 -11.00 6.47
N ALA A 143 -14.25 -10.77 5.64
CA ALA A 143 -14.10 -11.33 4.29
C ALA A 143 -15.30 -11.06 3.35
N GLN A 144 -15.70 -9.79 3.23
CA GLN A 144 -16.68 -9.35 2.23
C GLN A 144 -16.08 -9.26 0.82
N ARG A 145 -16.92 -9.35 -0.21
CA ARG A 145 -16.56 -9.20 -1.62
C ARG A 145 -15.98 -7.82 -1.92
N SER A 146 -14.89 -7.76 -2.66
CA SER A 146 -14.33 -6.55 -3.28
C SER A 146 -14.27 -6.62 -4.81
N SER A 147 -13.96 -5.50 -5.46
CA SER A 147 -13.66 -5.52 -6.89
C SER A 147 -12.41 -6.33 -7.25
N ALA A 148 -11.52 -6.65 -6.31
CA ALA A 148 -10.37 -7.53 -6.53
C ALA A 148 -10.67 -9.03 -6.33
N THR A 149 -11.75 -9.37 -5.61
CA THR A 149 -12.17 -10.77 -5.38
C THR A 149 -12.30 -11.54 -6.72
N PRO A 150 -11.81 -12.79 -6.85
CA PRO A 150 -11.94 -13.58 -8.07
C PRO A 150 -13.38 -13.85 -8.47
N HIS A 151 -13.60 -14.05 -9.77
CA HIS A 151 -14.86 -14.59 -10.26
C HIS A 151 -15.13 -15.97 -9.63
N GLY A 152 -16.33 -16.19 -9.13
CA GLY A 152 -16.73 -17.42 -8.46
C GLY A 152 -16.19 -17.60 -7.03
N ALA A 153 -15.40 -16.66 -6.50
CA ALA A 153 -14.96 -16.75 -5.11
C ALA A 153 -16.13 -16.48 -4.15
N SER A 154 -16.19 -17.29 -3.10
CA SER A 154 -17.16 -17.13 -2.00
C SER A 154 -16.68 -16.06 -1.02
N SER A 155 -17.62 -15.24 -0.53
CA SER A 155 -17.37 -14.22 0.50
C SER A 155 -18.65 -14.02 1.31
N THR A 156 -18.60 -13.34 2.45
CA THR A 156 -19.78 -13.16 3.32
C THR A 156 -20.91 -12.37 2.67
N THR A 157 -20.59 -11.49 1.70
CA THR A 157 -21.56 -10.72 0.92
C THR A 157 -21.82 -11.29 -0.49
N ALA A 158 -21.11 -12.33 -0.90
CA ALA A 158 -21.36 -13.07 -2.13
C ALA A 158 -21.06 -14.57 -1.88
N PRO A 159 -21.91 -15.27 -1.11
CA PRO A 159 -21.69 -16.66 -0.77
C PRO A 159 -21.89 -17.57 -1.99
N ALA A 160 -20.92 -18.44 -2.25
CA ALA A 160 -21.04 -19.43 -3.30
C ALA A 160 -22.05 -20.54 -2.91
N GLY A 161 -22.94 -20.90 -3.82
CA GLY A 161 -23.96 -21.93 -3.62
C GLY A 161 -24.71 -22.26 -4.92
N LYS A 162 -25.77 -23.07 -4.80
CA LYS A 162 -26.52 -23.58 -5.97
C LYS A 162 -27.14 -22.51 -6.87
N LYS A 163 -27.43 -21.32 -6.32
CA LYS A 163 -28.10 -20.21 -7.04
C LYS A 163 -27.13 -19.15 -7.54
N ILE A 164 -26.05 -18.92 -6.81
CA ILE A 164 -25.07 -17.87 -7.10
C ILE A 164 -23.69 -18.50 -6.90
N PRO A 165 -22.80 -18.48 -7.90
CA PRO A 165 -21.50 -19.17 -7.82
C PRO A 165 -20.47 -18.43 -6.95
N GLY A 166 -20.86 -17.42 -6.19
CA GLY A 166 -19.97 -16.46 -5.52
C GLY A 166 -19.98 -15.11 -6.25
N LYS A 167 -18.83 -14.42 -6.31
CA LYS A 167 -18.74 -13.17 -7.07
C LYS A 167 -19.01 -13.40 -8.57
N ILE A 168 -20.00 -12.71 -9.11
CA ILE A 168 -20.38 -12.80 -10.53
C ILE A 168 -19.42 -12.02 -11.43
N GLN A 169 -18.92 -10.87 -10.98
CA GLN A 169 -18.03 -10.03 -11.79
C GLN A 169 -16.61 -10.59 -11.82
N ARG A 170 -15.86 -10.29 -12.88
CA ARG A 170 -14.41 -10.49 -12.91
C ARG A 170 -13.70 -9.48 -12.00
N PRO A 171 -12.48 -9.76 -11.52
CA PRO A 171 -11.65 -8.75 -10.88
C PRO A 171 -11.45 -7.53 -11.80
N LYS A 172 -11.51 -6.33 -11.22
CA LYS A 172 -11.09 -5.10 -11.90
C LYS A 172 -9.57 -5.15 -12.08
N ASP A 173 -9.06 -4.77 -13.25
CA ASP A 173 -7.62 -4.61 -13.43
C ASP A 173 -7.20 -3.22 -12.94
N LEU A 174 -6.73 -3.15 -11.70
CA LEU A 174 -6.31 -1.89 -11.11
C LEU A 174 -5.00 -1.38 -11.71
N THR A 175 -4.11 -2.28 -12.13
CA THR A 175 -2.80 -1.91 -12.66
C THR A 175 -2.95 -1.24 -14.02
N ASP A 176 -3.82 -1.75 -14.88
CA ASP A 176 -4.15 -1.11 -16.16
C ASP A 176 -4.78 0.28 -15.96
N ILE A 177 -5.65 0.44 -14.96
CA ILE A 177 -6.22 1.75 -14.62
C ILE A 177 -5.11 2.73 -14.21
N MET A 178 -4.17 2.30 -13.37
CA MET A 178 -3.05 3.15 -12.96
C MET A 178 -2.08 3.45 -14.09
N ALA A 179 -1.85 2.50 -15.00
CA ALA A 179 -1.04 2.71 -16.20
C ALA A 179 -1.68 3.74 -17.15
N ALA A 180 -3.02 3.76 -17.24
CA ALA A 180 -3.76 4.74 -18.05
C ALA A 180 -3.63 6.19 -17.55
N HIS A 181 -3.20 6.43 -16.31
CA HIS A 181 -2.82 7.76 -15.83
C HIS A 181 -1.46 8.23 -16.36
N HIS A 182 -0.71 7.39 -17.09
CA HIS A 182 0.63 7.68 -17.59
C HIS A 182 1.62 8.12 -16.50
N ILE A 183 1.47 7.55 -15.29
CA ILE A 183 2.38 7.84 -14.18
C ILE A 183 3.76 7.22 -14.41
N PRO A 184 4.84 7.80 -13.85
CA PRO A 184 6.21 7.37 -14.08
C PRO A 184 6.50 5.88 -13.85
N TYR A 185 5.82 5.25 -12.90
CA TYR A 185 6.04 3.84 -12.58
C TYR A 185 4.78 3.13 -12.10
N VAL A 186 4.49 2.00 -12.74
CA VAL A 186 3.44 1.05 -12.35
C VAL A 186 4.03 -0.34 -12.38
N ALA A 187 3.80 -1.13 -11.33
CA ALA A 187 4.23 -2.51 -11.27
C ALA A 187 3.20 -3.41 -10.59
N GLN A 188 3.31 -4.71 -10.85
CA GLN A 188 2.70 -5.77 -10.06
C GLN A 188 3.80 -6.71 -9.56
N THR A 189 3.59 -7.29 -8.39
CA THR A 189 4.50 -8.27 -7.80
C THR A 189 3.74 -9.27 -6.94
N THR A 190 4.44 -10.29 -6.43
CA THR A 190 3.90 -11.30 -5.52
C THR A 190 4.94 -11.69 -4.49
N LEU A 191 4.49 -11.95 -3.27
CA LEU A 191 5.35 -12.27 -2.12
C LEU A 191 6.12 -13.59 -2.28
N HIS A 192 5.75 -14.43 -3.26
CA HIS A 192 6.50 -15.62 -3.66
C HIS A 192 7.97 -15.29 -3.96
N ASN A 193 8.23 -14.17 -4.64
CA ASN A 193 9.58 -13.78 -5.05
C ASN A 193 9.99 -12.51 -4.28
N PRO A 194 10.67 -12.64 -3.12
CA PRO A 194 11.04 -11.49 -2.31
C PRO A 194 11.93 -10.50 -3.06
N GLN A 195 12.85 -10.97 -3.92
CA GLN A 195 13.73 -10.06 -4.67
C GLN A 195 12.95 -9.18 -5.63
N ASP A 196 11.96 -9.75 -6.33
CA ASP A 196 11.09 -8.99 -7.24
C ASP A 196 10.30 -7.91 -6.48
N VAL A 197 9.74 -8.24 -5.31
CA VAL A 197 9.03 -7.28 -4.44
C VAL A 197 9.97 -6.15 -4.02
N ILE A 198 11.14 -6.51 -3.48
CA ILE A 198 12.12 -5.57 -2.96
C ILE A 198 12.58 -4.61 -4.06
N GLU A 199 12.94 -5.13 -5.24
CA GLU A 199 13.46 -4.31 -6.34
C GLU A 199 12.39 -3.41 -6.94
N LYS A 200 11.17 -3.91 -7.15
CA LYS A 200 10.06 -3.12 -7.71
C LYS A 200 9.60 -2.02 -6.78
N VAL A 201 9.48 -2.30 -5.47
CA VAL A 201 9.08 -1.27 -4.51
C VAL A 201 10.19 -0.26 -4.29
N LYS A 202 11.46 -0.69 -4.21
CA LYS A 202 12.59 0.25 -4.17
C LYS A 202 12.58 1.18 -5.38
N LYS A 203 12.43 0.63 -6.59
CA LYS A 203 12.35 1.41 -7.82
C LYS A 203 11.17 2.38 -7.80
N ALA A 204 10.00 1.97 -7.35
CA ALA A 204 8.84 2.85 -7.20
C ALA A 204 9.14 4.03 -6.27
N VAL A 205 9.68 3.76 -5.09
CA VAL A 205 9.99 4.81 -4.09
C VAL A 205 11.08 5.77 -4.55
N GLU A 206 12.05 5.28 -5.33
CA GLU A 206 13.13 6.10 -5.89
C GLU A 206 12.70 6.89 -7.14
N THR A 207 11.65 6.47 -7.83
CA THR A 207 11.14 7.16 -9.02
C THR A 207 10.52 8.50 -8.64
N PRO A 208 10.95 9.64 -9.23
CA PRO A 208 10.31 10.92 -9.00
C PRO A 208 8.88 10.95 -9.56
N GLY A 209 7.90 11.29 -8.73
CA GLY A 209 6.50 11.41 -9.12
C GLY A 209 5.65 10.23 -8.64
N PRO A 210 4.36 10.18 -9.03
CA PRO A 210 3.45 9.17 -8.51
C PRO A 210 3.86 7.79 -9.03
N SER A 211 3.93 6.84 -8.12
CA SER A 211 4.24 5.44 -8.44
C SER A 211 3.20 4.51 -7.81
N PHE A 212 2.89 3.41 -8.49
CA PHE A 212 1.93 2.41 -8.02
C PHE A 212 2.51 1.00 -8.04
N VAL A 213 2.31 0.24 -6.96
CA VAL A 213 2.73 -1.17 -6.82
C VAL A 213 1.62 -2.02 -6.21
#